data_AF-A0A2Y9S2E2-F1
#
_entry.id   AF-A0A2Y9S2E2-F1
#
_cell.length_a   1.000
_cell.length_b   1.000
_cell.length_c   1.000
_cell.angle_alpha   90.00
_cell.angle_beta   90.00
_cell.angle_gamma   90.00
#
_symmetry.space_group_name_H-M   'P 1'
#
loop_
_entity.id
_entity.type
_entity.pdbx_description
1 polymer ?
#
loop_
_entity_poly.entity_id
_entity_poly.type
_entity_poly.pdbx_seq_one_letter_code
_entity_poly.pdbx_strand_id
1 'polypeptide(L)'
;MEADIIAHLRCKLKEVEEERLKAAQYGLQLVESQNELQNQLDKCRNEMMTMTENYEQEKYTLQREVELKSRMLESVSSECEAIKQQQKMHLEKLEEQLSRSHGQEVNELKNKLEKLKAELDEARLSEKQLKHKVDHQKELLSCKSEEMRIMSERVHESISSEMLALQIELTEMESMKTTLKEEVNELQYRQEQLELLNTNLMRQVDRLKEEKEEREKEAVSYYNALEKARVANQDLQVQLDQALQQALDPNSKGNSLFAEVEDRRAAMERQLISMKVKYQSLKKQNAFNREQMQRMKLQIATLLQMKGSQAEFEQQERLLAMLEQKNGEIKHLLGEIRNLEKFKSLYESMESKPSANSVALEDDTYYTDLLQIKLENLNKENESTKGELSIQRMKALFESQRALDIERKLFLNERCLQLSQSENMKLRAKLDELKLKYEPEEKIEVPVLKKRREVLPVDITTPNNVCTTSAVEEEVYRLPPQKEEVQSCPNNLVVSVSTSGVILSPYKNLSMGIQPRKEKKCVKLIGVPAESEALSERSGNTPNSPRSVSSFLQGSEQPSPSLLYRCMNCTICFFIYFLSIACSIIPQFHLPTFRFSKTLRKTKMITGEKDS
;
A
#
# COMPACT_ATOMS: atom_id res chain seq x y z
N MET A 1 -103.76 35.46 89.74
CA MET A 1 -103.67 34.54 88.60
C MET A 1 -103.08 35.20 87.35
N GLU A 2 -103.39 36.46 87.03
CA GLU A 2 -102.82 37.13 85.84
C GLU A 2 -101.32 37.52 85.96
N ALA A 3 -100.84 37.87 87.16
CA ALA A 3 -99.44 38.30 87.38
C ALA A 3 -98.41 37.17 87.18
N ASP A 4 -98.73 35.93 87.58
CA ASP A 4 -97.83 34.77 87.44
C ASP A 4 -97.69 34.33 85.98
N ILE A 5 -98.76 34.46 85.19
CA ILE A 5 -98.75 34.18 83.75
C ILE A 5 -97.84 35.19 83.03
N ILE A 6 -97.91 36.47 83.40
CA ILE A 6 -97.06 37.53 82.83
C ILE A 6 -95.58 37.30 83.19
N ALA A 7 -95.27 36.90 84.43
CA ALA A 7 -93.91 36.61 84.86
C ALA A 7 -93.30 35.41 84.11
N HIS A 8 -94.06 34.32 83.96
CA HIS A 8 -93.64 33.15 83.20
C HIS A 8 -93.44 33.44 81.70
N LEU A 9 -94.31 34.26 81.10
CA LEU A 9 -94.13 34.73 79.71
C LEU A 9 -92.87 35.58 79.55
N ARG A 10 -92.53 36.42 80.54
CA ARG A 10 -91.27 37.20 80.53
C ARG A 10 -90.03 36.33 80.68
N CYS A 11 -90.06 35.29 81.52
CA CYS A 11 -88.95 34.34 81.63
C CYS A 11 -88.75 33.55 80.33
N LYS A 12 -89.83 33.04 79.73
CA LYS A 12 -89.77 32.37 78.42
C LYS A 12 -89.25 33.28 77.32
N LEU A 13 -89.66 34.55 77.31
CA LEU A 13 -89.16 35.53 76.34
C LEU A 13 -87.64 35.74 76.49
N LYS A 14 -87.14 35.83 77.72
CA LYS A 14 -85.70 35.92 78.00
C LYS A 14 -84.94 34.67 77.58
N GLU A 15 -85.45 33.48 77.87
CA GLU A 15 -84.84 32.21 77.45
C GLU A 15 -84.75 32.12 75.91
N VAL A 16 -85.84 32.48 75.21
CA VAL A 16 -85.87 32.53 73.75
C VAL A 16 -84.93 33.60 73.20
N GLU A 17 -84.81 34.77 73.84
CA GLU A 17 -83.85 35.81 73.45
C GLU A 17 -82.40 35.37 73.66
N GLU A 18 -82.09 34.67 74.75
CA GLU A 18 -80.77 34.11 75.02
C GLU A 18 -80.41 32.99 74.03
N GLU A 19 -81.35 32.11 73.70
CA GLU A 19 -81.17 31.10 72.65
C GLU A 19 -80.96 31.74 71.27
N ARG A 20 -81.72 32.80 70.96
CA ARG A 20 -81.53 33.58 69.73
C ARG A 20 -80.17 34.25 69.67
N LEU A 21 -79.68 34.80 70.79
CA LEU A 21 -78.34 35.38 70.88
C LEU A 21 -77.26 34.32 70.72
N LYS A 22 -77.39 33.15 71.37
CA LYS A 22 -76.47 32.02 71.21
C LYS A 22 -76.44 31.51 69.77
N ALA A 23 -77.61 31.36 69.13
CA ALA A 23 -77.71 30.97 67.72
C ALA A 23 -77.06 32.00 66.79
N ALA A 24 -77.24 33.31 67.06
CA ALA A 24 -76.58 34.37 66.31
C ALA A 24 -75.05 34.35 66.50
N GLN A 25 -74.57 34.08 67.72
CA GLN A 25 -73.13 33.94 68.00
C GLN A 25 -72.51 32.73 67.30
N TYR A 26 -73.17 31.57 67.31
CA TYR A 26 -72.70 30.40 66.55
C TYR A 26 -72.77 30.64 65.04
N GLY A 27 -73.81 31.34 64.56
CA GLY A 27 -73.90 31.77 63.17
C GLY A 27 -72.74 32.67 62.78
N LEU A 28 -72.38 33.64 63.62
CA LEU A 28 -71.24 34.53 63.40
C LEU A 28 -69.91 33.75 63.37
N GLN A 29 -69.65 32.89 64.36
CA GLN A 29 -68.45 32.06 64.41
C GLN A 29 -68.33 31.13 63.19
N LEU A 30 -69.44 30.56 62.73
CA LEU A 30 -69.46 29.74 61.52
C LEU A 30 -69.10 30.57 60.29
N VAL A 31 -69.67 31.77 60.14
CA VAL A 31 -69.34 32.70 59.04
C VAL A 31 -67.86 33.12 59.10
N GLU A 32 -67.32 33.42 60.28
CA GLU A 32 -65.91 33.75 60.47
C GLU A 32 -65.00 32.59 60.06
N SER A 33 -65.30 31.36 60.52
CA SER A 33 -64.54 30.16 60.13
C SER A 33 -64.64 29.86 58.63
N GLN A 34 -65.80 30.08 58.03
CA GLN A 34 -66.01 29.93 56.59
C GLN A 34 -65.20 30.98 55.81
N ASN A 35 -65.12 32.21 56.30
CA ASN A 35 -64.32 33.27 55.70
C ASN A 35 -62.82 32.98 55.80
N GLU A 36 -62.33 32.45 56.92
CA GLU A 36 -60.94 32.01 57.08
C GLU A 36 -60.58 30.87 56.12
N LEU A 37 -61.43 29.85 56.02
CA LEU A 37 -61.24 28.75 55.07
C LEU A 37 -61.23 29.25 53.63
N GLN A 38 -62.13 30.19 53.29
CA GLN A 38 -62.17 30.80 51.97
C GLN A 38 -60.87 31.57 51.67
N ASN A 39 -60.38 32.36 52.62
CA ASN A 39 -59.11 33.09 52.47
C ASN A 39 -57.91 32.15 52.31
N GLN A 40 -57.86 31.03 53.03
CA GLN A 40 -56.81 30.02 52.86
C GLN A 40 -56.89 29.35 51.49
N LEU A 41 -58.09 29.04 51.02
CA LEU A 41 -58.32 28.45 49.71
C LEU A 41 -57.90 29.41 48.59
N ASP A 42 -58.25 30.69 48.70
CA ASP A 42 -57.86 31.71 47.73
C ASP A 42 -56.35 31.97 47.75
N LYS A 43 -55.71 31.93 48.93
CA LYS A 43 -54.25 31.98 49.02
C LYS A 43 -53.59 30.78 48.32
N CYS A 44 -54.08 29.57 48.56
CA CYS A 44 -53.56 28.35 47.91
C CYS A 44 -53.76 28.41 46.39
N ARG A 45 -54.91 28.91 45.91
CA ARG A 45 -55.17 29.13 44.47
C ARG A 45 -54.17 30.12 43.87
N ASN A 46 -53.91 31.24 44.54
CA ASN A 46 -52.95 32.24 44.06
C ASN A 46 -51.52 31.70 44.00
N GLU A 47 -51.10 30.93 45.01
CA GLU A 47 -49.79 30.26 45.01
C GLU A 47 -49.67 29.25 43.86
N MET A 48 -50.70 28.43 43.64
CA MET A 48 -50.75 27.48 42.53
C MET A 48 -50.73 28.17 41.16
N MET A 49 -51.46 29.30 41.02
CA MET A 49 -51.46 30.11 39.79
C MET A 49 -50.08 30.69 39.51
N THR A 50 -49.45 31.31 40.51
CA THR A 50 -48.09 31.88 40.41
C THR A 50 -47.07 30.80 40.05
N MET A 51 -47.17 29.62 40.66
CA MET A 51 -46.26 28.52 40.35
C MET A 51 -46.43 28.01 38.92
N THR A 52 -47.67 27.93 38.44
CA THR A 52 -47.97 27.51 37.06
C THR A 52 -47.43 28.53 36.06
N GLU A 53 -47.63 29.81 36.29
CA GLU A 53 -47.09 30.90 35.45
C GLU A 53 -45.57 30.86 35.40
N ASN A 54 -44.89 30.66 36.55
CA ASN A 54 -43.43 30.54 36.60
C ASN A 54 -42.94 29.34 35.79
N TYR A 55 -43.58 28.17 35.91
CA TYR A 55 -43.21 27.00 35.13
C TYR A 55 -43.45 27.20 33.63
N GLU A 56 -44.51 27.91 33.25
CA GLU A 56 -44.76 28.21 31.85
C GLU A 56 -43.69 29.16 31.27
N GLN A 57 -43.32 30.20 32.02
CA GLN A 57 -42.24 31.10 31.64
C GLN A 57 -40.89 30.39 31.52
N GLU A 58 -40.56 29.51 32.47
CA GLU A 58 -39.33 28.72 32.42
C GLU A 58 -39.33 27.78 31.22
N LYS A 59 -40.46 27.10 30.94
CA LYS A 59 -40.62 26.23 29.77
C LYS A 59 -40.34 26.98 28.46
N TYR A 60 -40.94 28.16 28.26
CA TYR A 60 -40.70 28.94 27.04
C TYR A 60 -39.26 29.46 26.95
N THR A 61 -38.66 29.81 28.09
CA THR A 61 -37.27 30.27 28.15
C THR A 61 -36.31 29.15 27.77
N LEU A 62 -36.48 27.97 28.37
CA LEU A 62 -35.69 26.77 28.05
C LEU A 62 -35.90 26.33 26.60
N GLN A 63 -37.13 26.38 26.10
CA GLN A 63 -37.42 26.05 24.70
C GLN A 63 -36.63 26.94 23.74
N ARG A 64 -36.63 28.26 23.96
CA ARG A 64 -35.85 29.20 23.14
C ARG A 64 -34.35 28.96 23.24
N GLU A 65 -33.85 28.62 24.43
CA GLU A 65 -32.44 28.32 24.63
C GLU A 65 -32.02 27.05 23.88
N VAL A 66 -32.85 26.01 23.91
CA VAL A 66 -32.64 24.78 23.14
C VAL A 66 -32.65 25.06 21.65
N GLU A 67 -33.64 25.81 21.14
CA GLU A 67 -33.70 26.19 19.73
C GLU A 67 -32.46 26.98 19.27
N LEU A 68 -31.98 27.92 20.08
CA LEU A 68 -30.75 28.67 19.79
C LEU A 68 -29.53 27.74 19.75
N LYS A 69 -29.40 26.85 20.74
CA LYS A 69 -28.30 25.88 20.81
C LYS A 69 -28.32 24.91 19.63
N SER A 70 -29.50 24.45 19.20
CA SER A 70 -29.66 23.61 18.01
C SER A 70 -29.19 24.33 16.76
N ARG A 71 -29.61 25.58 16.53
CA ARG A 71 -29.14 26.39 15.38
C ARG A 71 -27.64 26.62 15.39
N MET A 72 -27.06 26.89 16.56
CA MET A 72 -25.61 27.03 16.70
C MET A 72 -24.88 25.72 16.38
N LEU A 73 -25.42 24.58 16.83
CA LEU A 73 -24.86 23.26 16.54
C LEU A 73 -24.94 22.95 15.04
N GLU A 74 -26.05 23.24 14.39
CA GLU A 74 -26.23 23.10 12.93
C GLU A 74 -25.22 23.96 12.16
N SER A 75 -25.03 25.23 12.56
CA SER A 75 -24.01 26.12 11.96
C SER A 75 -22.61 25.52 12.07
N VAL A 76 -22.21 25.09 13.26
CA VAL A 76 -20.88 24.49 13.48
C VAL A 76 -20.74 23.15 12.74
N SER A 77 -21.80 22.35 12.67
CA SER A 77 -21.82 21.11 11.89
C SER A 77 -21.60 21.40 10.40
N SER A 78 -22.27 22.41 9.85
CA SER A 78 -22.11 22.82 8.45
C SER A 78 -20.69 23.32 8.14
N GLU A 79 -20.07 24.07 9.05
CA GLU A 79 -18.67 24.51 8.93
C GLU A 79 -17.71 23.31 8.95
N CYS A 80 -17.95 22.33 9.84
CA CYS A 80 -17.15 21.11 9.92
C CYS A 80 -17.26 20.28 8.63
N GLU A 81 -18.46 20.15 8.08
CA GLU A 81 -18.69 19.47 6.81
C GLU A 81 -18.02 20.18 5.63
N ALA A 82 -18.10 21.51 5.56
CA ALA A 82 -17.45 22.31 4.54
C ALA A 82 -15.92 22.12 4.59
N ILE A 83 -15.31 22.19 5.78
CA ILE A 83 -13.87 21.96 5.96
C ILE A 83 -13.50 20.54 5.55
N LYS A 84 -14.30 19.53 5.92
CA LYS A 84 -14.07 18.14 5.55
C LYS A 84 -14.11 17.94 4.03
N GLN A 85 -15.08 18.56 3.35
CA GLN A 85 -15.18 18.53 1.88
C GLN A 85 -13.99 19.22 1.22
N GLN A 86 -13.58 20.38 1.73
CA GLN A 86 -12.41 21.10 1.22
C GLN A 86 -11.12 20.28 1.36
N GLN A 87 -10.88 19.67 2.54
CA GLN A 87 -9.73 18.80 2.77
C GLN A 87 -9.73 17.59 1.84
N LYS A 88 -10.90 16.97 1.64
CA LYS A 88 -11.06 15.86 0.71
C LYS A 88 -10.68 16.24 -0.72
N MET A 89 -11.19 17.38 -1.22
CA MET A 89 -10.83 17.86 -2.57
C MET A 89 -9.33 18.17 -2.70
N HIS A 90 -8.69 18.73 -1.66
CA HIS A 90 -7.25 18.97 -1.69
C HIS A 90 -6.44 17.67 -1.73
N LEU A 91 -6.85 16.64 -0.98
CA LEU A 91 -6.21 15.32 -1.02
C LEU A 91 -6.37 14.67 -2.39
N GLU A 92 -7.60 14.63 -2.94
CA GLU A 92 -7.87 14.07 -4.27
C GLU A 92 -7.02 14.77 -5.35
N LYS A 93 -6.91 16.11 -5.30
CA LYS A 93 -6.07 16.87 -6.24
C LYS A 93 -4.58 16.52 -6.14
N LEU A 94 -4.06 16.33 -4.91
CA LEU A 94 -2.66 15.99 -4.70
C LEU A 94 -2.37 14.55 -5.16
N GLU A 95 -3.26 13.62 -4.87
CA GLU A 95 -3.18 12.22 -5.33
C GLU A 95 -3.20 12.13 -6.85
N GLU A 96 -4.09 12.86 -7.51
CA GLU A 96 -4.12 12.91 -8.98
C GLU A 96 -2.82 13.51 -9.55
N GLN A 97 -2.29 14.58 -8.95
CA GLN A 97 -1.04 15.19 -9.39
C GLN A 97 0.14 14.22 -9.23
N LEU A 98 0.22 13.52 -8.10
CA LEU A 98 1.24 12.51 -7.85
C LEU A 98 1.13 11.35 -8.84
N SER A 99 -0.10 10.86 -9.09
CA SER A 99 -0.37 9.79 -10.04
C SER A 99 0.01 10.17 -11.47
N ARG A 100 -0.30 11.41 -11.89
CA ARG A 100 0.10 11.95 -13.20
C ARG A 100 1.63 12.06 -13.32
N SER A 101 2.31 12.59 -12.31
CA SER A 101 3.78 12.71 -12.30
C SER A 101 4.46 11.34 -12.36
N HIS A 102 4.00 10.41 -11.52
CA HIS A 102 4.54 9.04 -11.50
C HIS A 102 4.29 8.33 -12.83
N GLY A 103 3.11 8.46 -13.42
CA GLY A 103 2.80 7.91 -14.74
C GLY A 103 3.71 8.47 -15.84
N GLN A 104 4.03 9.76 -15.80
CA GLN A 104 4.98 10.38 -16.73
C GLN A 104 6.40 9.82 -16.55
N GLU A 105 6.91 9.75 -15.32
CA GLU A 105 8.24 9.21 -15.02
C GLU A 105 8.38 7.74 -15.44
N VAL A 106 7.36 6.92 -15.15
CA VAL A 106 7.33 5.50 -15.55
C VAL A 106 7.34 5.37 -17.07
N ASN A 107 6.56 6.19 -17.78
CA ASN A 107 6.55 6.18 -19.24
C ASN A 107 7.89 6.65 -19.84
N GLU A 108 8.53 7.67 -19.26
CA GLU A 108 9.86 8.10 -19.69
C GLU A 108 10.92 7.02 -19.48
N LEU A 109 10.91 6.35 -18.33
CA LEU A 109 11.83 5.25 -18.05
C LEU A 109 11.58 4.06 -18.97
N LYS A 110 10.31 3.72 -19.23
CA LYS A 110 9.92 2.68 -20.18
C LYS A 110 10.43 3.00 -21.59
N ASN A 111 10.23 4.23 -22.06
CA ASN A 111 10.73 4.69 -23.36
C ASN A 111 12.26 4.63 -23.46
N LYS A 112 12.98 5.01 -22.40
CA LYS A 112 14.46 4.90 -22.34
C LYS A 112 14.91 3.45 -22.38
N LEU A 113 14.23 2.56 -21.66
CA LEU A 113 14.53 1.13 -21.63
C LEU A 113 14.30 0.49 -23.01
N GLU A 114 13.20 0.81 -23.68
CA GLU A 114 12.90 0.33 -25.02
C GLU A 114 13.94 0.80 -26.05
N LYS A 115 14.40 2.07 -25.96
CA LYS A 115 15.49 2.59 -26.80
C LYS A 115 16.81 1.85 -26.57
N LEU A 116 17.24 1.72 -25.32
CA LEU A 116 18.47 1.01 -24.97
C LEU A 116 18.44 -0.46 -25.41
N LYS A 117 17.26 -1.10 -25.36
CA LYS A 117 17.07 -2.46 -25.84
C LYS A 117 17.23 -2.54 -27.37
N ALA A 118 16.67 -1.59 -28.12
CA ALA A 118 16.85 -1.51 -29.56
C ALA A 118 18.32 -1.28 -29.95
N GLU A 119 19.02 -0.38 -29.27
CA GLU A 119 20.46 -0.13 -29.47
C GLU A 119 21.31 -1.36 -29.15
N LEU A 120 20.98 -2.09 -28.08
CA LEU A 120 21.66 -3.35 -27.74
C LEU A 120 21.46 -4.42 -28.80
N ASP A 121 20.25 -4.56 -29.34
CA ASP A 121 19.95 -5.53 -30.39
C ASP A 121 20.65 -5.17 -31.71
N GLU A 122 20.75 -3.88 -32.05
CA GLU A 122 21.52 -3.38 -33.21
C GLU A 122 23.03 -3.63 -33.03
N ALA A 123 23.58 -3.33 -31.85
CA ALA A 123 24.99 -3.62 -31.52
C ALA A 123 25.30 -5.12 -31.63
N ARG A 124 24.41 -5.99 -31.13
CA ARG A 124 24.55 -7.45 -31.26
C ARG A 124 24.50 -7.93 -32.70
N LEU A 125 23.63 -7.33 -33.53
CA LEU A 125 23.54 -7.69 -34.95
C LEU A 125 24.81 -7.28 -35.69
N SER A 126 25.33 -6.07 -35.45
CA SER A 126 26.58 -5.61 -36.05
C SER A 126 27.79 -6.44 -35.59
N GLU A 127 27.85 -6.83 -34.31
CA GLU A 127 28.87 -7.75 -33.80
C GLU A 127 28.83 -9.10 -34.52
N LYS A 128 27.64 -9.69 -34.69
CA LYS A 128 27.47 -10.95 -35.44
C LYS A 128 27.95 -10.83 -36.89
N GLN A 129 27.61 -9.72 -37.57
CA GLN A 129 28.05 -9.46 -38.94
C GLN A 129 29.57 -9.33 -39.06
N LEU A 130 30.19 -8.57 -38.16
CA LEU A 130 31.65 -8.40 -38.10
C LEU A 130 32.34 -9.74 -37.83
N LYS A 131 31.81 -10.53 -36.90
CA LYS A 131 32.36 -11.86 -36.58
C LYS A 131 32.30 -12.80 -37.79
N HIS A 132 31.17 -12.84 -38.50
CA HIS A 132 31.05 -13.63 -39.74
C HIS A 132 32.06 -13.19 -40.82
N LYS A 133 32.25 -11.86 -41.00
CA LYS A 133 33.27 -11.34 -41.93
C LYS A 133 34.68 -11.74 -41.53
N VAL A 134 35.01 -11.68 -40.24
CA VAL A 134 36.32 -12.10 -39.70
C VAL A 134 36.54 -13.60 -39.91
N ASP A 135 35.53 -14.43 -39.62
CA ASP A 135 35.62 -15.88 -39.79
C ASP A 135 35.81 -16.25 -41.27
N HIS A 136 35.09 -15.60 -42.18
CA HIS A 136 35.28 -15.77 -43.62
C HIS A 136 36.69 -15.36 -44.10
N GLN A 137 37.19 -14.20 -43.66
CA GLN A 137 38.56 -13.78 -43.99
C GLN A 137 39.61 -14.75 -43.45
N LYS A 138 39.38 -15.32 -42.26
CA LYS A 138 40.24 -16.33 -41.65
C LYS A 138 40.24 -17.64 -42.43
N GLU A 139 39.07 -18.09 -42.90
CA GLU A 139 38.95 -19.24 -43.81
C GLU A 139 39.70 -18.99 -45.13
N LEU A 140 39.50 -17.82 -45.76
CA LEU A 140 40.15 -17.46 -47.01
C LEU A 140 41.69 -17.43 -46.88
N LEU A 141 42.21 -16.85 -45.80
CA LEU A 141 43.64 -16.85 -45.48
C LEU A 141 44.16 -18.28 -45.26
N SER A 142 43.40 -19.12 -44.57
CA SER A 142 43.73 -20.54 -44.37
C SER A 142 43.81 -21.27 -45.71
N CYS A 143 42.81 -21.12 -46.58
CA CYS A 143 42.80 -21.71 -47.92
C CYS A 143 43.99 -21.25 -48.76
N LYS A 144 44.28 -19.94 -48.81
CA LYS A 144 45.44 -19.42 -49.55
C LYS A 144 46.77 -19.91 -48.99
N SER A 145 46.88 -20.06 -47.67
CA SER A 145 48.08 -20.62 -47.04
C SER A 145 48.28 -22.11 -47.36
N GLU A 146 47.18 -22.87 -47.45
CA GLU A 146 47.19 -24.28 -47.88
C GLU A 146 47.55 -24.40 -49.36
N GLU A 147 46.96 -23.59 -50.23
CA GLU A 147 47.32 -23.52 -51.66
C GLU A 147 48.81 -23.22 -51.85
N MET A 148 49.37 -22.25 -51.14
CA MET A 148 50.81 -21.92 -51.19
C MET A 148 51.68 -23.10 -50.71
N ARG A 149 51.23 -23.84 -49.69
CA ARG A 149 51.93 -25.04 -49.20
C ARG A 149 51.93 -26.15 -50.26
N ILE A 150 50.75 -26.45 -50.82
CA ILE A 150 50.56 -27.47 -51.86
C ILE A 150 51.35 -27.08 -53.13
N MET A 151 51.35 -25.81 -53.54
CA MET A 151 52.18 -25.33 -54.65
C MET A 151 53.67 -25.50 -54.35
N SER A 152 54.12 -25.21 -53.13
CA SER A 152 55.53 -25.39 -52.77
C SER A 152 55.95 -26.86 -52.80
N GLU A 153 55.07 -27.79 -52.38
CA GLU A 153 55.32 -29.23 -52.46
C GLU A 153 55.30 -29.73 -53.91
N ARG A 154 54.35 -29.27 -54.74
CA ARG A 154 54.18 -29.73 -56.13
C ARG A 154 55.17 -29.13 -57.12
N VAL A 155 55.82 -27.99 -56.82
CA VAL A 155 56.95 -27.48 -57.64
C VAL A 155 58.12 -28.49 -57.68
N HIS A 156 58.16 -29.47 -56.77
CA HIS A 156 59.14 -30.56 -56.79
C HIS A 156 58.68 -31.77 -57.63
N GLU A 157 57.45 -31.77 -58.17
CA GLU A 157 56.87 -32.85 -58.97
C GLU A 157 56.51 -32.33 -60.37
N SER A 158 57.02 -32.94 -61.45
CA SER A 158 56.77 -32.51 -62.83
C SER A 158 55.30 -32.73 -63.22
N ILE A 159 54.47 -31.68 -63.16
CA ILE A 159 53.02 -31.71 -63.47
C ILE A 159 52.76 -31.96 -64.97
N SER A 160 51.93 -32.95 -65.30
CA SER A 160 51.49 -33.24 -66.68
C SER A 160 50.33 -32.32 -67.13
N SER A 161 50.20 -32.11 -68.45
CA SER A 161 49.20 -31.21 -69.05
C SER A 161 47.74 -31.53 -68.70
N GLU A 162 47.38 -32.81 -68.56
CA GLU A 162 46.01 -33.22 -68.19
C GLU A 162 45.71 -32.95 -66.71
N MET A 163 46.71 -33.12 -65.84
CA MET A 163 46.59 -32.77 -64.42
C MET A 163 46.42 -31.25 -64.24
N LEU A 164 47.05 -30.45 -65.09
CA LEU A 164 46.86 -28.99 -65.10
C LEU A 164 45.44 -28.60 -65.54
N ALA A 165 44.88 -29.26 -66.56
CA ALA A 165 43.53 -28.98 -67.04
C ALA A 165 42.46 -29.32 -66.00
N LEU A 166 42.56 -30.49 -65.36
CA LEU A 166 41.66 -30.88 -64.27
C LEU A 166 41.80 -29.96 -63.05
N GLN A 167 43.01 -29.46 -62.77
CA GLN A 167 43.24 -28.49 -61.70
C GLN A 167 42.50 -27.18 -61.98
N ILE A 168 42.50 -26.70 -63.23
CA ILE A 168 41.78 -25.47 -63.63
C ILE A 168 40.27 -25.65 -63.45
N GLU A 169 39.70 -26.75 -63.97
CA GLU A 169 38.27 -27.03 -63.85
C GLU A 169 37.83 -27.17 -62.39
N LEU A 170 38.67 -27.80 -61.55
CA LEU A 170 38.42 -27.93 -60.11
C LEU A 170 38.43 -26.56 -59.42
N THR A 171 39.37 -25.67 -59.76
CA THR A 171 39.40 -24.30 -59.22
C THR A 171 38.22 -23.44 -59.70
N GLU A 172 37.76 -23.62 -60.94
CA GLU A 172 36.57 -22.94 -61.46
C GLU A 172 35.31 -23.42 -60.73
N MET A 173 35.14 -24.72 -60.53
CA MET A 173 34.04 -25.30 -59.76
C MET A 173 34.06 -24.86 -58.29
N GLU A 174 35.24 -24.75 -57.68
CA GLU A 174 35.38 -24.19 -56.33
C GLU A 174 34.99 -22.71 -56.28
N SER A 175 35.35 -21.91 -57.30
CA SER A 175 34.93 -20.51 -57.39
C SER A 175 33.41 -20.34 -57.59
N MET A 176 32.77 -21.23 -58.37
CA MET A 176 31.32 -21.26 -58.52
C MET A 176 30.63 -21.68 -57.21
N LYS A 177 31.22 -22.61 -56.47
CA LYS A 177 30.72 -23.01 -55.15
C LYS A 177 30.82 -21.88 -54.13
N THR A 178 31.90 -21.09 -54.14
CA THR A 178 32.04 -19.95 -53.22
C THR A 178 31.04 -18.84 -53.54
N THR A 179 30.84 -18.51 -54.82
CA THR A 179 29.85 -17.49 -55.24
C THR A 179 28.42 -17.90 -54.89
N LEU A 180 28.02 -19.15 -55.15
CA LEU A 180 26.70 -19.66 -54.72
C LEU A 180 26.53 -19.62 -53.19
N LYS A 181 27.60 -19.89 -52.43
CA LYS A 181 27.56 -19.82 -50.96
C LYS A 181 27.41 -18.39 -50.47
N GLU A 182 28.03 -17.41 -51.13
CA GLU A 182 27.85 -15.99 -50.87
C GLU A 182 26.40 -15.55 -51.15
N GLU A 183 25.81 -15.93 -52.28
CA GLU A 183 24.41 -15.63 -52.60
C GLU A 183 23.43 -16.22 -51.56
N VAL A 184 23.67 -17.46 -51.11
CA VAL A 184 22.86 -18.08 -50.05
C VAL A 184 22.96 -17.29 -48.75
N ASN A 185 24.16 -16.81 -48.38
CA ASN A 185 24.34 -16.00 -47.18
C ASN A 185 23.65 -14.63 -47.31
N GLU A 186 23.69 -13.99 -48.48
CA GLU A 186 22.97 -12.73 -48.74
C GLU A 186 21.45 -12.90 -48.64
N LEU A 187 20.92 -14.00 -49.19
CA LEU A 187 19.51 -14.34 -49.08
C LEU A 187 19.09 -14.61 -47.63
N GLN A 188 19.91 -15.32 -46.86
CA GLN A 188 19.67 -15.53 -45.42
C GLN A 188 19.64 -14.22 -44.66
N TYR A 189 20.59 -13.31 -44.91
CA TYR A 189 20.60 -11.99 -44.29
C TYR A 189 19.35 -11.18 -44.64
N ARG A 190 18.93 -11.22 -45.91
CA ARG A 190 17.71 -10.55 -46.35
C ARG A 190 16.45 -11.15 -45.71
N GLN A 191 16.42 -12.46 -45.51
CA GLN A 191 15.36 -13.14 -44.78
C GLN A 191 15.31 -12.68 -43.32
N GLU A 192 16.43 -12.66 -42.61
CA GLU A 192 16.49 -12.20 -41.21
C GLU A 192 16.03 -10.73 -41.07
N GLN A 193 16.40 -9.87 -42.03
CA GLN A 193 15.92 -8.48 -42.06
C GLN A 193 14.39 -8.40 -42.20
N LEU A 194 13.81 -9.21 -43.10
CA LEU A 194 12.36 -9.26 -43.31
C LEU A 194 11.64 -9.84 -42.09
N GLU A 195 12.20 -10.85 -41.43
CA GLU A 195 11.66 -11.42 -40.20
C GLU A 195 11.66 -10.38 -39.08
N LEU A 196 12.74 -9.61 -38.90
CA LEU A 196 12.80 -8.53 -37.93
C LEU A 196 11.72 -7.47 -38.21
N LEU A 197 11.58 -7.04 -39.46
CA LEU A 197 10.53 -6.10 -39.86
C LEU A 197 9.13 -6.65 -39.57
N ASN A 198 8.90 -7.92 -39.87
CA ASN A 198 7.61 -8.59 -39.63
C ASN A 198 7.30 -8.67 -38.13
N THR A 199 8.29 -8.99 -37.27
CA THR A 199 8.10 -8.96 -35.81
C THR A 199 7.79 -7.56 -35.29
N ASN A 200 8.37 -6.51 -35.88
CA ASN A 200 8.07 -5.13 -35.48
C ASN A 200 6.66 -4.72 -35.89
N LEU A 201 6.26 -5.03 -37.13
CA LEU A 201 4.90 -4.82 -37.61
C LEU A 201 3.87 -5.58 -36.77
N MET A 202 4.14 -6.84 -36.41
CA MET A 202 3.28 -7.61 -35.50
C MET A 202 3.11 -6.92 -34.14
N ARG A 203 4.20 -6.46 -33.51
CA ARG A 203 4.09 -5.70 -32.24
C ARG A 203 3.31 -4.39 -32.40
N GLN A 204 3.43 -3.71 -33.55
CA GLN A 204 2.65 -2.51 -33.83
C GLN A 204 1.17 -2.82 -33.97
N VAL A 205 0.82 -3.91 -34.66
CA VAL A 205 -0.56 -4.40 -34.78
C VAL A 205 -1.14 -4.74 -33.41
N ASP A 206 -0.37 -5.39 -32.53
CA ASP A 206 -0.86 -5.75 -31.19
C ASP A 206 -1.11 -4.51 -30.32
N ARG A 207 -0.23 -3.50 -30.36
CA ARG A 207 -0.47 -2.21 -29.69
C ARG A 207 -1.74 -1.52 -30.21
N LEU A 208 -1.94 -1.48 -31.52
CA LEU A 208 -3.13 -0.88 -32.12
C LEU A 208 -4.41 -1.64 -31.75
N LYS A 209 -4.34 -2.97 -31.57
CA LYS A 209 -5.47 -3.76 -31.06
C LYS A 209 -5.79 -3.42 -29.61
N GLU A 210 -4.77 -3.30 -28.75
CA GLU A 210 -4.97 -2.89 -27.34
C GLU A 210 -5.61 -1.49 -27.24
N GLU A 211 -5.10 -0.51 -28.01
CA GLU A 211 -5.68 0.84 -28.08
C GLU A 211 -7.13 0.82 -28.59
N LYS A 212 -7.43 -0.04 -29.58
CA LYS A 212 -8.80 -0.22 -30.09
C LYS A 212 -9.72 -0.79 -28.99
N GLU A 213 -9.29 -1.81 -28.26
CA GLU A 213 -10.06 -2.42 -27.17
C GLU A 213 -10.30 -1.44 -26.02
N GLU A 214 -9.31 -0.59 -25.70
CA GLU A 214 -9.46 0.46 -24.69
C GLU A 214 -10.49 1.51 -25.12
N ARG A 215 -10.43 1.98 -26.37
CA ARG A 215 -11.43 2.88 -26.96
C ARG A 215 -12.84 2.26 -26.99
N GLU A 216 -12.95 0.97 -27.26
CA GLU A 216 -14.23 0.25 -27.21
C GLU A 216 -14.80 0.20 -25.78
N LYS A 217 -13.95 -0.05 -24.76
CA LYS A 217 -14.36 0.01 -23.35
C LYS A 217 -14.84 1.40 -22.94
N GLU A 218 -14.12 2.44 -23.35
CA GLU A 218 -14.53 3.83 -23.13
C GLU A 218 -15.89 4.12 -23.78
N ALA A 219 -16.06 3.75 -25.05
CA ALA A 219 -17.33 3.93 -25.76
C ALA A 219 -18.49 3.23 -25.05
N VAL A 220 -18.31 1.97 -24.62
CA VAL A 220 -19.31 1.23 -23.84
C VAL A 220 -19.62 1.94 -22.52
N SER A 221 -18.60 2.49 -21.84
CA SER A 221 -18.81 3.24 -20.60
C SER A 221 -19.64 4.51 -20.83
N TYR A 222 -19.40 5.25 -21.91
CA TYR A 222 -20.18 6.43 -22.29
C TYR A 222 -21.62 6.07 -22.66
N TYR A 223 -21.83 4.99 -23.43
CA TYR A 223 -23.17 4.51 -23.75
C TYR A 223 -23.95 4.12 -22.49
N ASN A 224 -23.31 3.43 -21.54
CA ASN A 224 -23.94 3.06 -20.27
C ASN A 224 -24.28 4.30 -19.42
N ALA A 225 -23.40 5.31 -19.38
CA ALA A 225 -23.66 6.55 -18.68
C ALA A 225 -24.82 7.33 -19.31
N LEU A 226 -24.86 7.38 -20.64
CA LEU A 226 -25.95 8.01 -21.39
C LEU A 226 -27.29 7.31 -21.15
N GLU A 227 -27.31 5.98 -21.14
CA GLU A 227 -28.54 5.22 -20.89
C GLU A 227 -29.06 5.45 -19.46
N LYS A 228 -28.17 5.48 -18.46
CA LYS A 228 -28.54 5.85 -17.09
C LYS A 228 -29.12 7.26 -17.01
N ALA A 229 -28.53 8.22 -17.73
CA ALA A 229 -29.05 9.58 -17.80
C ALA A 229 -30.42 9.66 -18.51
N ARG A 230 -30.65 8.85 -19.55
CA ARG A 230 -31.95 8.74 -20.21
C ARG A 230 -33.02 8.17 -19.29
N VAL A 231 -32.72 7.11 -18.54
CA VAL A 231 -33.64 6.54 -17.55
C VAL A 231 -33.96 7.56 -16.47
N ALA A 232 -32.96 8.25 -15.92
CA ALA A 232 -33.19 9.30 -14.93
C ALA A 232 -34.05 10.45 -15.48
N ASN A 233 -33.85 10.85 -16.74
CA ASN A 233 -34.71 11.85 -17.40
C ASN A 233 -36.15 11.35 -17.60
N GLN A 234 -36.35 10.07 -17.94
CA GLN A 234 -37.68 9.48 -18.02
C GLN A 234 -38.37 9.48 -16.65
N ASP A 235 -37.66 9.11 -15.58
CA ASP A 235 -38.19 9.12 -14.22
C ASP A 235 -38.59 10.54 -13.78
N LEU A 236 -37.77 11.55 -14.11
CA LEU A 236 -38.08 12.96 -13.86
C LEU A 236 -39.27 13.44 -14.68
N GLN A 237 -39.41 12.99 -15.94
CA GLN A 237 -40.57 13.30 -16.77
C GLN A 237 -41.85 12.70 -16.17
N VAL A 238 -41.80 11.45 -15.70
CA VAL A 238 -42.93 10.80 -15.02
C VAL A 238 -43.31 11.56 -13.74
N GLN A 239 -42.32 12.02 -12.95
CA GLN A 239 -42.58 12.83 -11.77
C GLN A 239 -43.23 14.19 -12.12
N LEU A 240 -42.76 14.82 -13.20
CA LEU A 240 -43.34 16.07 -13.69
C LEU A 240 -44.78 15.86 -14.15
N ASP A 241 -45.05 14.81 -14.92
CA ASP A 241 -46.40 14.48 -15.40
C ASP A 241 -47.35 14.17 -14.23
N GLN A 242 -46.88 13.47 -13.20
CA GLN A 242 -47.64 13.23 -11.97
C GLN A 242 -47.94 14.52 -11.21
N ALA A 243 -46.95 15.42 -11.06
CA ALA A 243 -47.16 16.72 -10.41
C ALA A 243 -48.13 17.61 -11.20
N LEU A 244 -48.06 17.58 -12.53
CA LEU A 244 -48.99 18.29 -13.41
C LEU A 244 -50.41 17.71 -13.32
N GLN A 245 -50.57 16.39 -13.29
CA GLN A 245 -51.88 15.75 -13.07
C GLN A 245 -52.46 16.09 -11.70
N GLN A 246 -51.64 16.09 -10.64
CA GLN A 246 -52.05 16.51 -9.30
C GLN A 246 -52.48 17.98 -9.26
N ALA A 247 -51.87 18.84 -10.08
CA ALA A 247 -52.25 20.24 -10.20
C ALA A 247 -53.52 20.46 -11.04
N LEU A 248 -53.86 19.54 -11.95
CA LEU A 248 -55.00 19.63 -12.88
C LEU A 248 -56.32 19.07 -12.34
N ASP A 249 -56.31 18.30 -11.24
CA ASP A 249 -57.51 17.74 -10.61
C ASP A 249 -57.87 18.38 -9.26
N PRO A 250 -58.61 19.52 -9.22
CA PRO A 250 -59.14 20.10 -7.98
C PRO A 250 -60.19 19.23 -7.27
N ASN A 251 -60.79 18.25 -7.97
CA ASN A 251 -61.91 17.44 -7.49
C ASN A 251 -61.65 15.94 -7.36
N SER A 252 -60.41 15.47 -7.52
CA SER A 252 -60.02 14.11 -7.10
C SER A 252 -59.86 14.00 -5.57
N LYS A 253 -60.71 14.70 -4.79
CA LYS A 253 -60.94 14.42 -3.36
C LYS A 253 -61.91 13.25 -3.23
N GLY A 254 -61.50 12.13 -3.81
CA GLY A 254 -62.22 10.86 -3.80
C GLY A 254 -61.52 9.77 -3.01
N ASN A 255 -60.47 10.09 -2.24
CA ASN A 255 -59.99 9.24 -1.16
C ASN A 255 -60.17 10.04 0.13
N SER A 256 -61.04 9.55 1.00
CA SER A 256 -61.23 10.13 2.32
C SER A 256 -59.86 10.29 2.97
N LEU A 257 -59.54 11.48 3.48
CA LEU A 257 -58.27 11.78 4.15
C LEU A 257 -57.94 10.72 5.22
N PHE A 258 -58.97 10.13 5.81
CA PHE A 258 -58.87 9.02 6.74
C PHE A 258 -58.44 7.70 6.09
N ALA A 259 -58.91 7.38 4.88
CA ALA A 259 -58.48 6.19 4.14
C ALA A 259 -57.03 6.32 3.67
N GLU A 260 -56.60 7.49 3.17
CA GLU A 260 -55.20 7.72 2.81
C GLU A 260 -54.28 7.70 4.04
N VAL A 261 -54.70 8.31 5.15
CA VAL A 261 -53.94 8.27 6.41
C VAL A 261 -53.88 6.84 6.96
N GLU A 262 -54.96 6.06 6.85
CA GLU A 262 -54.98 4.66 7.29
C GLU A 262 -54.11 3.78 6.39
N ASP A 263 -54.17 3.94 5.07
CA ASP A 263 -53.30 3.23 4.12
C ASP A 263 -51.84 3.60 4.33
N ARG A 264 -51.55 4.88 4.60
CA ARG A 264 -50.19 5.36 4.91
C ARG A 264 -49.71 4.84 6.26
N ARG A 265 -50.58 4.77 7.28
CA ARG A 265 -50.27 4.12 8.57
C ARG A 265 -49.97 2.64 8.37
N ALA A 266 -50.83 1.91 7.67
CA ALA A 266 -50.66 0.49 7.40
C ALA A 266 -49.43 0.21 6.52
N ALA A 267 -49.08 1.11 5.60
CA ALA A 267 -47.83 1.02 4.83
C ALA A 267 -46.60 1.24 5.73
N MET A 268 -46.61 2.27 6.58
CA MET A 268 -45.53 2.53 7.54
C MET A 268 -45.37 1.40 8.57
N GLU A 269 -46.47 0.85 9.09
CA GLU A 269 -46.44 -0.30 10.00
C GLU A 269 -45.86 -1.55 9.31
N ARG A 270 -46.24 -1.82 8.06
CA ARG A 270 -45.65 -2.91 7.27
C ARG A 270 -44.15 -2.69 7.02
N GLN A 271 -43.73 -1.46 6.72
CA GLN A 271 -42.31 -1.11 6.58
C GLN A 271 -41.55 -1.29 7.90
N LEU A 272 -42.11 -0.84 9.02
CA LEU A 272 -41.53 -0.98 10.36
C LEU A 272 -41.36 -2.46 10.73
N ILE A 273 -42.39 -3.28 10.51
CA ILE A 273 -42.34 -4.72 10.75
C ILE A 273 -41.26 -5.38 9.85
N SER A 274 -41.22 -5.02 8.57
CA SER A 274 -40.21 -5.52 7.63
C SER A 274 -38.79 -5.14 8.08
N MET A 275 -38.56 -3.88 8.49
CA MET A 275 -37.28 -3.43 9.02
C MET A 275 -36.91 -4.14 10.31
N LYS A 276 -37.88 -4.37 11.21
CA LYS A 276 -37.64 -5.10 12.47
C LYS A 276 -37.23 -6.55 12.23
N VAL A 277 -37.89 -7.25 11.30
CA VAL A 277 -37.52 -8.61 10.90
C VAL A 277 -36.14 -8.63 10.25
N LYS A 278 -35.85 -7.68 9.34
CA LYS A 278 -34.53 -7.55 8.71
C LYS A 278 -33.43 -7.29 9.76
N TYR A 279 -33.67 -6.37 10.71
CA TYR A 279 -32.73 -6.08 11.79
C TYR A 279 -32.50 -7.30 12.68
N GLN A 280 -33.55 -8.04 13.07
CA GLN A 280 -33.39 -9.27 13.86
C GLN A 280 -32.62 -10.36 13.10
N SER A 281 -32.89 -10.54 11.80
CA SER A 281 -32.14 -11.47 10.95
C SER A 281 -30.67 -11.06 10.86
N LEU A 282 -30.39 -9.78 10.62
CA LEU A 282 -29.03 -9.24 10.53
C LEU A 282 -28.29 -9.35 11.86
N LYS A 283 -28.98 -9.14 12.99
CA LYS A 283 -28.44 -9.33 14.34
C LYS A 283 -28.03 -10.78 14.59
N LYS A 284 -28.88 -11.75 14.23
CA LYS A 284 -28.55 -13.19 14.31
C LYS A 284 -27.37 -13.55 13.41
N GLN A 285 -27.33 -13.03 12.18
CA GLN A 285 -26.22 -13.25 11.25
C GLN A 285 -24.91 -12.66 11.78
N ASN A 286 -24.94 -11.45 12.34
CA ASN A 286 -23.76 -10.82 12.91
C ASN A 286 -23.23 -11.61 14.12
N ALA A 287 -24.12 -12.07 15.01
CA ALA A 287 -23.73 -12.93 16.14
C ALA A 287 -23.07 -14.23 15.67
N PHE A 288 -23.65 -14.92 14.68
CA PHE A 288 -23.06 -16.11 14.08
C PHE A 288 -21.69 -15.84 13.46
N ASN A 289 -21.54 -14.74 12.71
CA ASN A 289 -20.26 -14.35 12.11
C ASN A 289 -19.19 -14.04 13.18
N ARG A 290 -19.56 -13.40 14.29
CA ARG A 290 -18.65 -13.19 15.42
C ARG A 290 -18.18 -14.51 16.00
N GLU A 291 -19.07 -15.47 16.23
CA GLU A 291 -18.69 -16.80 16.73
C GLU A 291 -17.73 -17.52 15.78
N GLN A 292 -18.00 -17.50 14.47
CA GLN A 292 -17.11 -18.10 13.47
C GLN A 292 -15.74 -17.42 13.46
N MET A 293 -15.69 -16.09 13.56
CA MET A 293 -14.45 -15.33 13.66
C MET A 293 -13.65 -15.73 14.91
N GLN A 294 -14.31 -15.87 16.06
CA GLN A 294 -13.65 -16.30 17.30
C GLN A 294 -13.08 -17.73 17.18
N ARG A 295 -13.81 -18.66 16.53
CA ARG A 295 -13.29 -20.02 16.27
C ARG A 295 -12.07 -19.99 15.35
N MET A 296 -12.10 -19.20 14.29
CA MET A 296 -10.97 -19.07 13.37
C MET A 296 -9.76 -18.40 14.04
N LYS A 297 -9.99 -17.37 14.88
CA LYS A 297 -8.94 -16.75 15.72
C LYS A 297 -8.28 -17.78 16.63
N LEU A 298 -9.06 -18.64 17.29
CA LEU A 298 -8.54 -19.70 18.15
C LEU A 298 -7.68 -20.70 17.34
N GLN A 299 -8.16 -21.15 16.18
CA GLN A 299 -7.41 -22.06 15.30
C GLN A 299 -6.08 -21.44 14.83
N ILE A 300 -6.08 -20.16 14.43
CA ILE A 300 -4.86 -19.45 14.03
C ILE A 300 -3.90 -19.31 15.20
N ALA A 301 -4.39 -18.96 16.40
CA ALA A 301 -3.56 -18.88 17.60
C ALA A 301 -2.90 -20.22 17.94
N THR A 302 -3.65 -21.33 17.86
CA THR A 302 -3.12 -22.69 18.07
C THR A 302 -2.06 -23.04 17.02
N LEU A 303 -2.32 -22.78 15.73
CA LEU A 303 -1.34 -23.05 14.66
C LEU A 303 -0.06 -22.20 14.81
N LEU A 304 -0.17 -20.94 15.22
CA LEU A 304 0.98 -20.08 15.45
C LEU A 304 1.80 -20.55 16.66
N GLN A 305 1.16 -21.01 17.73
CA GLN A 305 1.84 -21.57 18.91
C GLN A 305 2.58 -22.87 18.57
N MET A 306 1.99 -23.72 17.72
CA MET A 306 2.65 -24.93 17.21
C MET A 306 3.84 -24.60 16.29
N LYS A 307 3.73 -23.57 15.44
CA LYS A 307 4.85 -23.15 14.57
C LYS A 307 6.00 -22.50 15.32
N GLY A 308 5.72 -21.73 16.38
CA GLY A 308 6.77 -21.11 17.20
C GLY A 308 7.67 -22.13 17.91
N SER A 309 7.11 -23.25 18.33
CA SER A 309 7.87 -24.35 18.98
C SER A 309 8.61 -25.25 17.98
N GLN A 310 8.13 -25.35 16.75
CA GLN A 310 8.75 -26.17 15.71
C GLN A 310 10.08 -25.60 15.20
N ALA A 311 10.19 -24.27 15.06
CA ALA A 311 11.44 -23.64 14.61
C ALA A 311 12.59 -23.81 15.63
N GLU A 312 12.28 -23.78 16.94
CA GLU A 312 13.25 -24.03 18.01
C GLU A 312 13.72 -25.50 18.01
N PHE A 313 12.80 -26.44 17.77
CA PHE A 313 13.12 -27.87 17.67
C PHE A 313 14.01 -28.18 16.45
N GLU A 314 13.68 -27.63 15.29
CA GLU A 314 14.46 -27.81 14.05
C GLU A 314 15.88 -27.22 14.17
N GLN A 315 16.04 -26.08 14.86
CA GLN A 315 17.35 -25.50 15.14
C GLN A 315 18.18 -26.37 16.09
N GLN A 316 17.55 -26.90 17.14
CA GLN A 316 18.21 -27.76 18.12
C GLN A 316 18.64 -29.10 17.50
N GLU A 317 17.82 -29.68 16.63
CA GLU A 317 18.15 -30.91 15.89
C GLU A 317 19.33 -30.70 14.93
N ARG A 318 19.39 -29.56 14.22
CA ARG A 318 20.52 -29.21 13.35
C ARG A 318 21.82 -29.00 14.11
N LEU A 319 21.76 -28.36 15.27
CA LEU A 319 22.93 -28.18 16.15
C LEU A 319 23.44 -29.51 16.70
N LEU A 320 22.54 -30.42 17.10
CA LEU A 320 22.89 -31.77 17.53
C LEU A 320 23.57 -32.57 16.41
N ALA A 321 23.03 -32.53 15.18
CA ALA A 321 23.62 -33.20 14.03
C ALA A 321 25.01 -32.67 13.67
N MET A 322 25.23 -31.35 13.71
CA MET A 322 26.56 -30.77 13.48
C MET A 322 27.57 -31.17 14.57
N LEU A 323 27.12 -31.24 15.83
CA LEU A 323 27.98 -31.62 16.95
C LEU A 323 28.36 -33.10 16.86
N GLU A 324 27.43 -33.97 16.46
CA GLU A 324 27.69 -35.38 16.19
C GLU A 324 28.68 -35.56 15.02
N GLN A 325 28.50 -34.82 13.93
CA GLN A 325 29.43 -34.84 12.79
C GLN A 325 30.84 -34.41 13.23
N LYS A 326 30.97 -33.29 13.95
CA LYS A 326 32.27 -32.79 14.45
C LYS A 326 32.92 -33.76 15.42
N ASN A 327 32.14 -34.42 16.27
CA ASN A 327 32.66 -35.48 17.14
C ASN A 327 33.12 -36.71 16.35
N GLY A 328 32.44 -37.06 15.26
CA GLY A 328 32.88 -38.09 14.31
C GLY A 328 34.22 -37.74 13.65
N GLU A 329 34.37 -36.50 13.17
CA GLU A 329 35.62 -35.98 12.62
C GLU A 329 36.76 -35.99 13.65
N ILE A 330 36.51 -35.60 14.89
CA ILE A 330 37.50 -35.66 15.98
C ILE A 330 37.93 -37.11 16.24
N LYS A 331 36.99 -38.06 16.31
CA LYS A 331 37.31 -39.48 16.50
C LYS A 331 38.16 -40.02 15.35
N HIS A 332 37.84 -39.63 14.11
CA HIS A 332 38.61 -40.00 12.93
C HIS A 332 40.05 -39.48 13.00
N LEU A 333 40.22 -38.17 13.23
CA LEU A 333 41.54 -37.53 13.36
C LEU A 333 42.36 -38.13 14.51
N LEU A 334 41.74 -38.44 15.65
CA LEU A 334 42.40 -39.15 16.74
C LEU A 334 42.87 -40.56 16.32
N GLY A 335 42.11 -41.25 15.47
CA GLY A 335 42.50 -42.53 14.89
C GLY A 335 43.69 -42.40 13.94
N GLU A 336 43.69 -41.38 13.07
CA GLU A 336 44.80 -41.09 12.17
C GLU A 336 46.06 -40.69 12.92
N ILE A 337 45.98 -39.86 13.96
CA ILE A 337 47.11 -39.51 14.81
C ILE A 337 47.73 -40.76 15.43
N ARG A 338 46.92 -41.68 15.98
CA ARG A 338 47.43 -42.95 16.51
C ARG A 338 48.09 -43.82 15.44
N ASN A 339 47.58 -43.81 14.21
CA ASN A 339 48.19 -44.55 13.11
C ASN A 339 49.52 -43.93 12.69
N LEU A 340 49.60 -42.61 12.59
CA LEU A 340 50.82 -41.87 12.30
C LEU A 340 51.86 -42.05 13.40
N GLU A 341 51.47 -42.08 14.68
CA GLU A 341 52.34 -42.39 15.80
C GLU A 341 52.93 -43.82 15.69
N LYS A 342 52.12 -44.80 15.26
CA LYS A 342 52.61 -46.17 14.98
C LYS A 342 53.60 -46.19 13.81
N PHE A 343 53.31 -45.50 12.71
CA PHE A 343 54.23 -45.43 11.57
C PHE A 343 55.54 -44.70 11.92
N LYS A 344 55.46 -43.63 12.71
CA LYS A 344 56.63 -42.92 13.21
C LYS A 344 57.51 -43.81 14.09
N SER A 345 56.90 -44.57 15.02
CA SER A 345 57.62 -45.53 15.85
C SER A 345 58.31 -46.63 15.03
N LEU A 346 57.70 -47.09 13.93
CA LEU A 346 58.32 -48.04 13.01
C LEU A 346 59.49 -47.43 12.23
N TYR A 347 59.38 -46.17 11.83
CA TYR A 347 60.43 -45.48 11.08
C TYR A 347 61.64 -45.12 11.96
N GLU A 348 61.40 -44.64 13.19
CA GLU A 348 62.45 -44.40 14.19
C GLU A 348 63.17 -45.71 14.59
N SER A 349 62.52 -46.87 14.43
CA SER A 349 63.16 -48.17 14.64
C SER A 349 64.08 -48.64 13.50
N MET A 350 64.00 -48.00 12.31
CA MET A 350 64.77 -48.35 11.12
C MET A 350 66.00 -47.45 10.90
N GLU A 351 66.00 -46.23 11.47
CA GLU A 351 67.02 -45.20 11.21
C GLU A 351 68.28 -45.28 12.08
N SER A 352 68.43 -46.30 12.93
CA SER A 352 69.65 -46.50 13.72
C SER A 352 70.73 -47.26 12.94
N LYS A 353 71.30 -46.66 11.87
CA LYS A 353 72.64 -46.95 11.33
C LYS A 353 73.03 -46.01 10.18
N PRO A 354 74.05 -45.14 10.34
CA PRO A 354 74.67 -44.48 9.21
C PRO A 354 75.81 -45.34 8.67
N SER A 355 75.75 -45.74 7.40
CA SER A 355 76.89 -46.36 6.69
C SER A 355 77.37 -45.40 5.61
N ALA A 356 78.63 -44.99 5.76
CA ALA A 356 79.38 -44.15 4.85
C ALA A 356 79.93 -44.91 3.62
N ASN A 357 80.45 -44.12 2.68
CA ASN A 357 81.25 -44.42 1.47
C ASN A 357 80.41 -44.69 0.20
N SER A 358 80.78 -44.18 -0.98
CA SER A 358 82.13 -44.08 -1.59
C SER A 358 82.15 -43.05 -2.74
N VAL A 359 83.21 -42.26 -2.90
CA VAL A 359 84.31 -42.37 -3.90
C VAL A 359 84.00 -41.79 -5.31
N ALA A 360 84.96 -41.01 -5.79
CA ALA A 360 84.95 -40.04 -6.89
C ALA A 360 84.72 -40.58 -8.31
N LEU A 361 84.10 -39.73 -9.15
CA LEU A 361 84.32 -39.67 -10.59
C LEU A 361 84.19 -38.20 -11.06
N GLU A 362 85.30 -37.60 -11.48
CA GLU A 362 85.37 -36.28 -12.12
C GLU A 362 84.78 -36.34 -13.53
N ASP A 363 83.47 -36.45 -13.63
CA ASP A 363 82.63 -35.92 -14.72
C ASP A 363 81.12 -35.93 -14.37
N ASP A 364 80.77 -36.25 -13.12
CA ASP A 364 79.39 -36.20 -12.63
C ASP A 364 78.92 -34.76 -12.28
N THR A 365 79.79 -33.75 -12.37
CA THR A 365 79.52 -32.37 -11.95
C THR A 365 78.33 -31.77 -12.69
N TYR A 366 78.22 -32.00 -14.01
CA TYR A 366 77.09 -31.45 -14.78
C TYR A 366 75.75 -32.12 -14.43
N TYR A 367 75.77 -33.43 -14.18
CA TYR A 367 74.56 -34.18 -13.82
C TYR A 367 74.14 -33.90 -12.36
N THR A 368 75.11 -33.77 -11.45
CA THR A 368 74.87 -33.35 -10.07
C THR A 368 74.40 -31.90 -10.00
N ASP A 369 74.98 -30.97 -10.77
CA ASP A 369 74.52 -29.58 -10.86
C ASP A 369 73.10 -29.50 -11.43
N LEU A 370 72.76 -30.28 -12.46
CA LEU A 370 71.41 -30.35 -13.02
C LEU A 370 70.40 -30.89 -11.99
N LEU A 371 70.76 -31.95 -11.27
CA LEU A 371 69.92 -32.50 -10.20
C LEU A 371 69.76 -31.51 -9.05
N GLN A 372 70.81 -30.76 -8.71
CA GLN A 372 70.80 -29.76 -7.66
C GLN A 372 69.93 -28.55 -8.05
N ILE A 373 70.02 -28.05 -9.29
CA ILE A 373 69.13 -27.02 -9.82
C ILE A 373 67.68 -27.52 -9.83
N LYS A 374 67.44 -28.79 -10.18
CA LYS A 374 66.09 -29.38 -10.18
C LYS A 374 65.52 -29.51 -8.75
N LEU A 375 66.33 -29.90 -7.78
CA LEU A 375 65.98 -29.91 -6.36
C LEU A 375 65.68 -28.51 -5.85
N GLU A 376 66.49 -27.53 -6.22
CA GLU A 376 66.34 -26.14 -5.79
C GLU A 376 65.09 -25.48 -6.41
N ASN A 377 64.79 -25.81 -7.67
CA ASN A 377 63.54 -25.40 -8.33
C ASN A 377 62.31 -26.06 -7.69
N LEU A 378 62.36 -27.37 -7.43
CA LEU A 378 61.28 -28.07 -6.72
C LEU A 378 61.09 -27.51 -5.30
N ASN A 379 62.16 -27.13 -4.62
CA ASN A 379 62.08 -26.52 -3.29
C ASN A 379 61.49 -25.11 -3.34
N LYS A 380 61.85 -24.30 -4.36
CA LYS A 380 61.23 -22.99 -4.60
C LYS A 380 59.74 -23.11 -4.93
N GLU A 381 59.36 -24.09 -5.76
CA GLU A 381 57.95 -24.40 -6.05
C GLU A 381 57.21 -24.85 -4.79
N ASN A 382 57.83 -25.70 -3.96
CA ASN A 382 57.24 -26.14 -2.69
C ASN A 382 57.03 -24.99 -1.70
N GLU A 383 58.00 -24.09 -1.53
CA GLU A 383 57.82 -22.90 -0.69
C GLU A 383 56.79 -21.92 -1.28
N SER A 384 56.70 -21.80 -2.62
CA SER A 384 55.67 -20.98 -3.27
C SER A 384 54.25 -21.53 -3.02
N THR A 385 54.05 -22.84 -3.21
CA THR A 385 52.75 -23.51 -2.98
C THR A 385 52.36 -23.50 -1.51
N LYS A 386 53.33 -23.61 -0.59
CA LYS A 386 53.11 -23.45 0.85
C LYS A 386 52.71 -22.01 1.23
N GLY A 387 53.30 -21.01 0.58
CA GLY A 387 52.88 -19.60 0.68
C GLY A 387 51.44 -19.39 0.21
N GLU A 388 51.09 -19.93 -0.96
CA GLU A 388 49.72 -19.89 -1.50
C GLU A 388 48.72 -20.59 -0.58
N LEU A 389 49.07 -21.76 -0.05
CA LEU A 389 48.23 -22.53 0.87
C LEU A 389 48.00 -21.79 2.19
N SER A 390 49.01 -21.09 2.71
CA SER A 390 48.87 -20.21 3.87
C SER A 390 47.88 -19.06 3.62
N ILE A 391 48.00 -18.40 2.46
CA ILE A 391 47.07 -17.33 2.05
C ILE A 391 45.64 -17.88 1.90
N GLN A 392 45.47 -19.06 1.30
CA GLN A 392 44.16 -19.69 1.19
C GLN A 392 43.55 -20.03 2.55
N ARG A 393 44.36 -20.54 3.50
CA ARG A 393 43.91 -20.79 4.88
C ARG A 393 43.45 -19.51 5.56
N MET A 394 44.20 -18.43 5.43
CA MET A 394 43.83 -17.13 5.99
C MET A 394 42.52 -16.59 5.38
N LYS A 395 42.34 -16.72 4.05
CA LYS A 395 41.10 -16.34 3.37
C LYS A 395 39.90 -17.16 3.84
N ALA A 396 40.05 -18.48 3.97
CA ALA A 396 38.99 -19.36 4.46
C ALA A 396 38.58 -19.03 5.91
N LEU A 397 39.55 -18.72 6.78
CA LEU A 397 39.28 -18.28 8.15
C LEU A 397 38.53 -16.96 8.20
N PHE A 398 38.92 -15.98 7.38
CA PHE A 398 38.24 -14.69 7.31
C PHE A 398 36.81 -14.83 6.79
N GLU A 399 36.60 -15.66 5.75
CA GLU A 399 35.28 -15.96 5.22
C GLU A 399 34.39 -16.66 6.27
N SER A 400 34.94 -17.62 7.01
CA SER A 400 34.25 -18.29 8.12
C SER A 400 33.87 -17.32 9.24
N GLN A 401 34.75 -16.38 9.60
CA GLN A 401 34.46 -15.36 10.60
C GLN A 401 33.34 -14.42 10.12
N ARG A 402 33.39 -14.00 8.85
CA ARG A 402 32.35 -13.17 8.23
C ARG A 402 30.99 -13.88 8.22
N ALA A 403 30.97 -15.17 7.90
CA ALA A 403 29.75 -15.98 7.94
C ALA A 403 29.15 -16.03 9.35
N LEU A 404 29.95 -16.30 10.38
CA LEU A 404 29.50 -16.33 11.78
C LEU A 404 28.94 -14.98 12.25
N ASP A 405 29.55 -13.87 11.83
CA ASP A 405 29.06 -12.54 12.20
C ASP A 405 27.74 -12.18 11.51
N ILE A 406 27.52 -12.67 10.28
CA ILE A 406 26.23 -12.54 9.60
C ILE A 406 25.17 -13.41 10.28
N GLU A 407 25.50 -14.64 10.67
CA GLU A 407 24.58 -15.53 11.40
C GLU A 407 24.15 -14.92 12.73
N ARG A 408 25.08 -14.34 13.50
CA ARG A 408 24.76 -13.63 14.75
C ARG A 408 23.83 -12.45 14.52
N LYS A 409 24.06 -11.66 13.46
CA LYS A 409 23.17 -10.53 13.10
C LYS A 409 21.80 -11.01 12.67
N LEU A 410 21.72 -12.10 11.90
CA LEU A 410 20.47 -12.70 11.46
C LEU A 410 19.66 -13.18 12.67
N PHE A 411 20.30 -13.87 13.61
CA PHE A 411 19.66 -14.33 14.85
C PHE A 411 19.11 -13.17 15.70
N LEU A 412 19.89 -12.10 15.87
CA LEU A 412 19.42 -10.91 16.60
C LEU A 412 18.22 -10.26 15.91
N ASN A 413 18.26 -10.14 14.59
CA ASN A 413 17.15 -9.58 13.81
C ASN A 413 15.90 -10.47 13.88
N GLU A 414 16.06 -11.78 13.84
CA GLU A 414 14.96 -12.74 13.98
C GLU A 414 14.30 -12.63 15.36
N ARG A 415 15.10 -12.49 16.42
CA ARG A 415 14.58 -12.24 17.77
C ARG A 415 13.85 -10.90 17.88
N CYS A 416 14.38 -9.83 17.30
CA CYS A 416 13.71 -8.52 17.26
C CYS A 416 12.39 -8.59 16.49
N LEU A 417 12.33 -9.36 15.39
CA LEU A 417 11.12 -9.60 14.63
C LEU A 417 10.08 -10.34 15.46
N GLN A 418 10.46 -11.41 16.16
CA GLN A 418 9.56 -12.16 17.05
C GLN A 418 8.99 -11.27 18.17
N LEU A 419 9.84 -10.44 18.80
CA LEU A 419 9.38 -9.47 19.81
C LEU A 419 8.38 -8.49 19.21
N SER A 420 8.70 -7.90 18.04
CA SER A 420 7.80 -6.96 17.36
C SER A 420 6.47 -7.61 16.97
N GLN A 421 6.48 -8.88 16.53
CA GLN A 421 5.27 -9.64 16.25
C GLN A 421 4.43 -9.88 17.50
N SER A 422 5.07 -10.22 18.62
CA SER A 422 4.39 -10.40 19.92
C SER A 422 3.74 -9.09 20.42
N GLU A 423 4.43 -7.97 20.26
CA GLU A 423 3.90 -6.65 20.61
C GLU A 423 2.75 -6.24 19.68
N ASN A 424 2.86 -6.52 18.38
CA ASN A 424 1.77 -6.29 17.44
C ASN A 424 0.53 -7.11 17.82
N MET A 425 0.69 -8.38 18.21
CA MET A 425 -0.40 -9.21 18.73
C MET A 425 -1.00 -8.62 20.01
N LYS A 426 -0.18 -8.13 20.95
CA LYS A 426 -0.64 -7.47 22.18
C LYS A 426 -1.41 -6.19 21.89
N LEU A 427 -0.97 -5.38 20.93
CA LEU A 427 -1.67 -4.17 20.49
C LEU A 427 -2.99 -4.51 19.80
N ARG A 428 -3.02 -5.53 18.95
CA ARG A 428 -4.29 -6.03 18.35
C ARG A 428 -5.26 -6.50 19.41
N ALA A 429 -4.80 -7.22 20.42
CA ALA A 429 -5.65 -7.66 21.54
C ALA A 429 -6.20 -6.46 22.33
N LYS A 430 -5.38 -5.44 22.63
CA LYS A 430 -5.85 -4.19 23.27
C LYS A 430 -6.83 -3.43 22.40
N LEU A 431 -6.61 -3.39 21.09
CA LEU A 431 -7.50 -2.73 20.14
C LEU A 431 -8.85 -3.45 20.07
N ASP A 432 -8.84 -4.78 20.08
CA ASP A 432 -10.05 -5.60 20.18
C ASP A 432 -10.77 -5.42 21.54
N GLU A 433 -10.03 -5.31 22.65
CA GLU A 433 -10.57 -5.01 23.98
C GLU A 433 -11.22 -3.62 24.03
N LEU A 434 -10.57 -2.60 23.47
CA LEU A 434 -11.13 -1.26 23.35
C LEU A 434 -12.37 -1.26 22.46
N LYS A 435 -12.34 -1.97 21.32
CA LYS A 435 -13.52 -2.15 20.46
C LYS A 435 -14.68 -2.80 21.21
N LEU A 436 -14.42 -3.77 22.09
CA LEU A 436 -15.46 -4.38 22.91
C LEU A 436 -15.99 -3.43 24.01
N LYS A 437 -15.10 -2.66 24.64
CA LYS A 437 -15.46 -1.67 25.68
C LYS A 437 -16.21 -0.45 25.15
N TYR A 438 -16.00 -0.12 23.87
CA TYR A 438 -16.63 1.02 23.20
C TYR A 438 -17.64 0.59 22.13
N GLU A 439 -18.00 -0.70 22.03
CA GLU A 439 -19.27 -1.07 21.39
C GLU A 439 -20.40 -0.52 22.29
N PRO A 440 -21.36 0.26 21.75
CA PRO A 440 -22.47 0.74 22.54
C PRO A 440 -23.25 -0.47 23.07
N GLU A 441 -23.28 -0.63 24.40
CA GLU A 441 -24.18 -1.57 25.06
C GLU A 441 -25.61 -1.23 24.66
N GLU A 442 -26.16 -1.98 23.70
CA GLU A 442 -27.58 -2.00 23.40
C GLU A 442 -28.30 -2.42 24.68
N LYS A 443 -28.86 -1.42 25.38
CA LYS A 443 -29.65 -1.59 26.60
C LYS A 443 -30.63 -2.74 26.41
N ILE A 444 -30.48 -3.77 27.24
CA ILE A 444 -31.41 -4.89 27.33
C ILE A 444 -32.71 -4.33 27.92
N GLU A 445 -33.70 -4.05 27.07
CA GLU A 445 -35.06 -3.82 27.54
C GLU A 445 -35.66 -5.17 27.99
N VAL A 446 -35.89 -5.29 29.30
CA VAL A 446 -36.63 -6.37 29.93
C VAL A 446 -38.10 -6.34 29.48
N PRO A 447 -38.72 -7.46 29.09
CA PRO A 447 -40.12 -7.46 28.62
C PRO A 447 -41.07 -7.21 29.79
N VAL A 448 -41.75 -6.08 29.80
CA VAL A 448 -42.88 -5.82 30.72
C VAL A 448 -44.06 -6.72 30.30
N LEU A 449 -44.50 -7.56 31.24
CA LEU A 449 -45.68 -8.41 31.13
C LEU A 449 -46.95 -7.56 30.92
N LYS A 450 -47.67 -7.83 29.84
CA LYS A 450 -49.02 -7.32 29.57
C LYS A 450 -49.97 -7.71 30.71
N LYS A 451 -50.53 -6.73 31.43
CA LYS A 451 -51.74 -6.92 32.24
C LYS A 451 -52.96 -6.31 31.54
N ARG A 452 -54.07 -6.98 31.80
CA ARG A 452 -55.36 -6.91 31.12
C ARG A 452 -56.04 -5.55 31.24
N ARG A 453 -56.84 -5.25 30.22
CA ARG A 453 -57.84 -4.17 30.16
C ARG A 453 -58.82 -4.26 31.33
N GLU A 454 -59.17 -3.12 31.89
CA GLU A 454 -60.50 -2.86 32.43
C GLU A 454 -61.06 -1.63 31.70
N VAL A 455 -62.29 -1.77 31.22
CA VAL A 455 -63.09 -0.74 30.54
C VAL A 455 -64.18 -0.34 31.52
N LEU A 456 -64.33 0.96 31.79
CA LEU A 456 -65.60 1.53 32.25
C LEU A 456 -65.92 2.83 31.48
N PRO A 457 -67.20 3.10 31.19
CA PRO A 457 -67.65 4.10 30.22
C PRO A 457 -68.11 5.41 30.90
N VAL A 458 -67.86 6.56 30.28
CA VAL A 458 -68.68 7.77 30.45
C VAL A 458 -68.71 8.56 29.14
N ASP A 459 -69.93 8.84 28.68
CA ASP A 459 -70.27 9.60 27.47
C ASP A 459 -70.04 11.11 27.61
N ILE A 460 -69.43 11.66 26.55
CA ILE A 460 -69.77 12.86 25.77
C ILE A 460 -70.32 14.10 26.50
N THR A 461 -69.54 15.18 26.48
CA THR A 461 -69.97 16.45 25.85
C THR A 461 -68.77 17.31 25.45
N THR A 462 -68.57 17.47 24.14
CA THR A 462 -67.83 18.58 23.50
C THR A 462 -68.72 19.84 23.51
N PRO A 463 -68.22 21.09 23.39
CA PRO A 463 -67.75 21.59 22.09
C PRO A 463 -66.65 22.68 22.06
N ASN A 464 -65.94 22.73 20.92
CA ASN A 464 -65.39 23.90 20.19
C ASN A 464 -64.20 24.67 20.79
N ASN A 465 -63.23 25.22 20.06
CA ASN A 465 -62.82 25.23 18.64
C ASN A 465 -61.46 25.98 18.55
N VAL A 466 -60.78 25.88 17.38
CA VAL A 466 -59.66 26.73 16.85
C VAL A 466 -58.25 26.40 17.40
N CYS A 467 -57.33 25.72 16.69
CA CYS A 467 -56.68 25.87 15.37
C CYS A 467 -55.58 26.94 15.29
N THR A 468 -54.31 26.53 15.10
CA THR A 468 -53.29 27.00 14.10
C THR A 468 -51.89 26.42 14.43
N THR A 469 -51.40 25.39 13.72
CA THR A 469 -50.45 25.36 12.56
C THR A 469 -48.98 25.70 12.83
N SER A 470 -48.08 24.70 12.69
CA SER A 470 -46.82 24.70 11.88
C SER A 470 -46.04 23.38 12.13
N ALA A 471 -45.95 22.46 11.16
CA ALA A 471 -44.80 22.25 10.24
C ALA A 471 -43.52 21.77 10.97
N VAL A 472 -43.21 20.46 10.98
CA VAL A 472 -42.40 19.69 9.98
C VAL A 472 -40.90 20.01 10.11
N GLU A 473 -40.12 19.06 10.65
CA GLU A 473 -38.99 18.37 9.98
C GLU A 473 -38.23 17.46 10.95
N GLU A 474 -38.07 16.19 10.55
CA GLU A 474 -37.34 15.14 11.25
C GLU A 474 -36.27 14.64 10.27
N GLU A 475 -35.01 15.06 10.48
CA GLU A 475 -33.87 14.59 9.69
C GLU A 475 -33.15 13.45 10.40
N VAL A 476 -33.08 12.31 9.71
CA VAL A 476 -32.36 11.10 10.09
C VAL A 476 -30.96 11.16 9.48
N TYR A 477 -29.93 11.41 10.29
CA TYR A 477 -28.54 11.21 9.88
C TYR A 477 -28.17 9.73 9.91
N ARG A 478 -27.81 9.18 8.75
CA ARG A 478 -27.17 7.87 8.59
C ARG A 478 -25.74 8.08 8.07
N LEU A 479 -24.75 7.94 8.95
CA LEU A 479 -23.32 7.98 8.60
C LEU A 479 -22.86 6.65 7.96
N PRO A 480 -21.98 6.66 6.94
CA PRO A 480 -21.33 5.46 6.39
C PRO A 480 -20.04 5.08 7.15
N PRO A 481 -19.57 3.82 7.03
CA PRO A 481 -18.40 3.32 7.74
C PRO A 481 -17.10 3.75 7.04
N GLN A 482 -16.21 4.44 7.76
CA GLN A 482 -14.85 4.70 7.29
C GLN A 482 -13.91 3.54 7.67
N LYS A 483 -13.17 3.07 6.66
CA LYS A 483 -12.01 2.18 6.80
C LYS A 483 -10.88 2.98 7.43
N GLU A 484 -10.26 2.44 8.47
CA GLU A 484 -8.97 2.93 8.98
C GLU A 484 -7.86 2.35 8.11
N GLU A 485 -7.23 3.22 7.31
CA GLU A 485 -5.87 3.03 6.84
C GLU A 485 -4.91 3.59 7.88
N VAL A 486 -3.90 2.77 8.20
CA VAL A 486 -2.75 3.14 8.99
C VAL A 486 -1.80 3.92 8.08
N GLN A 487 -1.48 5.16 8.46
CA GLN A 487 -0.28 5.81 7.94
C GLN A 487 0.45 6.58 9.05
N SER A 488 1.47 5.91 9.59
CA SER A 488 2.59 6.52 10.30
C SER A 488 3.55 7.16 9.28
N CYS A 489 4.05 8.35 9.57
CA CYS A 489 5.20 8.95 8.88
C CYS A 489 5.78 10.14 9.70
N PRO A 490 7.01 10.61 9.42
CA PRO A 490 8.14 10.39 10.31
C PRO A 490 8.72 11.71 10.85
N ASN A 491 9.59 11.64 11.85
CA ASN A 491 10.58 12.70 12.07
C ASN A 491 11.98 12.08 12.21
N ASN A 492 12.79 12.35 11.21
CA ASN A 492 14.23 12.14 11.22
C ASN A 492 14.89 13.17 12.16
N LEU A 493 15.79 12.71 13.03
CA LEU A 493 16.99 13.46 13.39
C LEU A 493 18.12 12.45 13.62
N VAL A 494 19.10 12.52 12.74
CA VAL A 494 20.39 11.82 12.80
C VAL A 494 21.29 12.58 13.77
N VAL A 495 22.04 11.88 14.63
CA VAL A 495 23.51 11.94 14.77
C VAL A 495 23.99 11.13 16.00
N SER A 496 24.81 10.13 15.67
CA SER A 496 25.88 9.37 16.35
C SER A 496 26.14 9.37 17.88
N VAL A 497 26.16 8.14 18.41
CA VAL A 497 27.23 7.43 19.19
C VAL A 497 27.98 8.19 20.29
N SER A 498 27.78 7.80 21.57
CA SER A 498 28.72 6.97 22.36
C SER A 498 28.30 6.74 23.83
N THR A 499 28.59 5.52 24.25
CA THR A 499 28.66 4.82 25.56
C THR A 499 28.74 5.63 26.87
N SER A 500 27.86 5.32 27.84
CA SER A 500 28.17 4.77 29.18
C SER A 500 27.12 5.06 30.27
N GLY A 501 26.68 3.99 30.96
CA GLY A 501 26.76 3.88 32.42
C GLY A 501 25.76 4.62 33.33
N VAL A 502 24.74 3.87 33.77
CA VAL A 502 24.21 3.71 35.15
C VAL A 502 23.64 4.93 35.95
N ILE A 503 22.47 4.66 36.57
CA ILE A 503 21.94 5.07 37.89
C ILE A 503 20.61 5.83 37.87
N LEU A 504 19.73 5.35 38.76
CA LEU A 504 18.32 5.58 39.03
C LEU A 504 17.97 6.94 39.71
N SER A 505 16.77 7.44 39.36
CA SER A 505 15.77 8.11 40.23
C SER A 505 16.01 9.57 40.71
N PRO A 506 14.99 10.29 41.29
CA PRO A 506 13.66 10.57 40.74
C PRO A 506 13.13 12.01 41.03
N TYR A 507 11.92 12.33 40.51
CA TYR A 507 10.95 13.37 40.92
C TYR A 507 11.34 14.87 40.95
N LYS A 508 10.59 15.68 40.17
CA LYS A 508 10.03 17.00 40.59
C LYS A 508 8.88 17.44 39.70
N ASN A 509 7.73 17.69 40.31
CA ASN A 509 6.53 18.33 39.74
C ASN A 509 6.70 19.86 39.69
N LEU A 510 6.05 20.53 38.73
CA LEU A 510 5.48 21.91 38.74
C LEU A 510 4.90 22.15 37.32
N SER A 511 3.86 22.93 37.02
CA SER A 511 2.73 23.59 37.70
C SER A 511 1.91 24.24 36.57
N MET A 512 0.59 24.38 36.78
CA MET A 512 -0.38 25.08 35.91
C MET A 512 -0.04 26.55 35.60
N GLY A 513 -0.58 27.05 34.48
CA GLY A 513 -0.63 28.47 34.12
C GLY A 513 -1.50 28.82 32.89
N ILE A 514 -2.83 28.82 33.08
CA ILE A 514 -3.85 29.82 32.66
C ILE A 514 -3.64 30.67 31.36
N GLN A 515 -4.61 30.57 30.43
CA GLN A 515 -4.95 31.46 29.29
C GLN A 515 -5.68 32.77 29.76
N PRO A 516 -6.20 33.71 28.93
CA PRO A 516 -5.81 34.35 27.65
C PRO A 516 -6.07 35.90 27.61
N ARG A 517 -5.82 36.56 26.46
CA ARG A 517 -6.71 37.56 25.76
C ARG A 517 -5.93 38.70 25.04
N LYS A 518 -6.28 38.98 23.77
CA LYS A 518 -7.01 40.18 23.26
C LYS A 518 -6.68 40.47 21.79
N GLU A 519 -7.73 40.48 20.95
CA GLU A 519 -7.79 41.11 19.63
C GLU A 519 -7.71 42.65 19.74
N LYS A 520 -7.19 43.33 18.70
CA LYS A 520 -7.78 44.57 18.10
C LYS A 520 -7.33 44.78 16.64
N LYS A 521 -8.29 45.26 15.84
CA LYS A 521 -8.33 45.64 14.41
C LYS A 521 -7.35 46.77 13.99
N CYS A 522 -7.02 46.84 12.69
CA CYS A 522 -7.28 48.03 11.84
C CYS A 522 -7.05 47.78 10.33
N VAL A 523 -7.90 48.45 9.54
CA VAL A 523 -8.07 48.43 8.07
C VAL A 523 -7.34 49.61 7.42
N LYS A 524 -6.88 49.47 6.16
CA LYS A 524 -6.74 50.59 5.21
C LYS A 524 -7.15 50.17 3.79
N LEU A 525 -8.08 50.94 3.21
CA LEU A 525 -8.46 50.99 1.80
C LEU A 525 -7.80 52.22 1.14
N ILE A 526 -7.77 52.22 -0.20
CA ILE A 526 -7.62 53.30 -1.23
C ILE A 526 -6.69 52.75 -2.32
N GLY A 527 -6.99 52.77 -3.62
CA GLY A 527 -8.10 53.29 -4.41
C GLY A 527 -7.82 53.01 -5.90
N VAL A 528 -8.89 52.84 -6.69
CA VAL A 528 -8.93 52.69 -8.17
C VAL A 528 -8.95 54.09 -8.81
N PRO A 529 -8.61 54.28 -10.11
CA PRO A 529 -9.62 54.27 -11.21
C PRO A 529 -9.12 53.48 -12.46
N ALA A 530 -9.91 52.70 -13.20
CA ALA A 530 -11.05 53.05 -14.11
C ALA A 530 -10.55 53.84 -15.35
N GLU A 531 -10.81 53.57 -16.64
CA GLU A 531 -11.69 52.68 -17.41
C GLU A 531 -11.15 52.59 -18.86
N SER A 532 -11.54 51.56 -19.64
CA SER A 532 -12.07 51.72 -21.01
C SER A 532 -12.62 50.39 -21.55
N GLU A 533 -13.96 50.37 -21.65
CA GLU A 533 -14.82 49.71 -22.63
C GLU A 533 -14.21 49.67 -24.05
N ALA A 534 -14.57 48.83 -25.03
CA ALA A 534 -15.62 47.84 -25.21
C ALA A 534 -15.35 47.06 -26.52
N LEU A 535 -15.80 45.79 -26.54
CA LEU A 535 -16.53 45.09 -27.61
C LEU A 535 -15.97 45.01 -29.05
N SER A 536 -15.78 43.78 -29.57
CA SER A 536 -16.71 43.21 -30.58
C SER A 536 -16.25 41.84 -31.14
N GLU A 537 -17.19 40.89 -31.14
CA GLU A 537 -17.47 39.79 -32.11
C GLU A 537 -16.34 38.81 -32.51
N ARG A 538 -16.40 37.55 -32.08
CA ARG A 538 -17.17 36.42 -32.66
C ARG A 538 -16.87 36.16 -34.14
N SER A 539 -16.09 35.11 -34.43
CA SER A 539 -16.48 33.99 -35.32
C SER A 539 -15.27 33.19 -35.86
N GLY A 540 -15.18 31.93 -35.44
CA GLY A 540 -15.15 30.77 -36.34
C GLY A 540 -13.97 30.53 -37.28
N ASN A 541 -13.23 29.46 -36.94
CA ASN A 541 -12.76 28.37 -37.83
C ASN A 541 -11.49 28.58 -38.68
N THR A 542 -10.45 27.83 -38.28
CA THR A 542 -9.45 27.16 -39.14
C THR A 542 -10.13 26.30 -40.22
N PRO A 543 -9.53 26.03 -41.41
CA PRO A 543 -8.32 25.19 -41.48
C PRO A 543 -7.37 25.33 -42.71
N ASN A 544 -6.21 24.66 -42.57
CA ASN A 544 -5.33 24.04 -43.57
C ASN A 544 -4.24 24.86 -44.34
N SER A 545 -3.00 24.38 -44.09
CA SER A 545 -1.73 24.39 -44.86
C SER A 545 -1.91 23.93 -46.34
N PRO A 546 -0.89 23.83 -47.25
CA PRO A 546 0.56 24.10 -47.18
C PRO A 546 1.18 24.81 -48.41
N ARG A 547 2.44 25.27 -48.33
CA ARG A 547 3.48 25.05 -49.39
C ARG A 547 4.86 25.58 -49.02
N SER A 548 5.83 24.90 -49.60
CA SER A 548 7.23 24.78 -49.23
C SER A 548 8.17 25.75 -49.96
N VAL A 549 9.43 25.73 -49.49
CA VAL A 549 10.72 25.85 -50.21
C VAL A 549 11.58 27.08 -49.88
N SER A 550 12.81 26.70 -49.51
CA SER A 550 14.06 27.38 -49.17
C SER A 550 14.39 28.74 -49.77
N SER A 551 15.14 29.51 -48.97
CA SER A 551 16.40 30.10 -49.44
C SER A 551 17.39 30.25 -48.26
N PHE A 552 18.55 29.63 -48.41
CA PHE A 552 19.77 29.90 -47.65
C PHE A 552 20.23 31.34 -47.88
N LEU A 553 20.67 32.04 -46.83
CA LEU A 553 21.81 32.97 -46.90
C LEU A 553 22.39 33.20 -45.51
N GLN A 554 23.71 33.35 -45.52
CA GLN A 554 24.69 33.17 -44.48
C GLN A 554 24.99 34.50 -43.79
N GLY A 555 25.02 34.51 -42.45
CA GLY A 555 25.41 35.66 -41.63
C GLY A 555 25.97 35.18 -40.30
N SER A 556 27.28 35.35 -40.14
CA SER A 556 28.11 34.90 -39.01
C SER A 556 27.99 35.83 -37.79
N GLU A 557 27.62 35.29 -36.64
CA GLU A 557 28.02 35.82 -35.32
C GLU A 557 28.23 34.65 -34.36
N GLN A 558 29.47 34.52 -33.83
CA GLN A 558 29.81 33.53 -32.81
C GLN A 558 29.43 34.04 -31.41
N PRO A 559 28.74 33.26 -30.56
CA PRO A 559 28.70 33.51 -29.13
C PRO A 559 29.87 32.82 -28.44
N SER A 560 30.51 33.54 -27.52
CA SER A 560 31.56 33.04 -26.63
C SER A 560 31.10 31.83 -25.80
N PRO A 561 31.96 30.81 -25.58
CA PRO A 561 31.58 29.62 -24.83
C PRO A 561 31.42 29.95 -23.34
N SER A 562 30.28 29.56 -22.78
CA SER A 562 29.90 29.77 -21.39
C SER A 562 30.87 29.08 -20.41
N LEU A 563 31.05 29.70 -19.24
CA LEU A 563 31.89 29.20 -18.13
C LEU A 563 31.61 27.74 -17.74
N LEU A 564 30.39 27.26 -17.96
CA LEU A 564 30.00 25.87 -17.73
C LEU A 564 30.73 24.87 -18.64
N TYR A 565 31.02 25.25 -19.89
CA TYR A 565 31.74 24.39 -20.83
C TYR A 565 33.23 24.26 -20.45
N ARG A 566 33.83 25.31 -19.87
CA ARG A 566 35.20 25.25 -19.33
C ARG A 566 35.28 24.40 -18.06
N CYS A 567 34.32 24.51 -17.14
CA CYS A 567 34.30 23.67 -15.94
C CYS A 567 34.10 22.19 -16.25
N MET A 568 33.24 21.85 -17.21
CA MET A 568 33.02 20.46 -17.63
C MET A 568 34.25 19.85 -18.33
N ASN A 569 34.96 20.64 -19.14
CA ASN A 569 36.20 20.16 -19.75
C ASN A 569 37.32 19.96 -18.72
N CYS A 570 37.39 20.81 -17.68
CA CYS A 570 38.35 20.60 -16.60
C CYS A 570 38.05 19.31 -15.80
N THR A 571 36.79 19.03 -15.45
CA THR A 571 36.43 17.80 -14.73
C THR A 571 36.68 16.55 -15.58
N ILE A 572 36.36 16.59 -16.87
CA ILE A 572 36.64 15.47 -17.80
C ILE A 572 38.16 15.24 -17.92
N CYS A 573 38.96 16.30 -18.03
CA CYS A 573 40.42 16.16 -18.05
C CYS A 573 40.98 15.59 -16.74
N PHE A 574 40.44 15.98 -15.58
CA PHE A 574 40.83 15.38 -14.29
C PHE A 574 40.45 13.91 -14.20
N PHE A 575 39.29 13.50 -14.70
CA PHE A 575 38.87 12.10 -14.74
C PHE A 575 39.76 11.26 -15.66
N ILE A 576 40.14 11.79 -16.83
CA ILE A 576 41.05 11.10 -17.76
C ILE A 576 42.45 10.97 -17.13
N TYR A 577 42.93 12.01 -16.45
CA TYR A 577 44.23 11.96 -15.76
C TYR A 577 44.23 10.96 -14.59
N PHE A 578 43.14 10.90 -13.82
CA PHE A 578 42.96 9.91 -12.76
C PHE A 578 42.86 8.48 -13.32
N LEU A 579 42.17 8.27 -14.45
CA LEU A 579 42.12 6.97 -15.12
C LEU A 579 43.49 6.56 -15.66
N SER A 580 44.24 7.48 -16.27
CA SER A 580 45.61 7.19 -16.74
C SER A 580 46.55 6.83 -15.58
N ILE A 581 46.44 7.51 -14.44
CA ILE A 581 47.23 7.19 -13.24
C ILE A 581 46.78 5.83 -12.65
N ALA A 582 45.47 5.56 -12.57
CA ALA A 582 44.95 4.28 -12.08
C ALA A 582 45.36 3.10 -12.99
N CYS A 583 45.37 3.30 -14.30
CA CYS A 583 45.84 2.30 -15.27
C CYS A 583 47.37 2.12 -15.26
N SER A 584 48.13 3.11 -14.80
CA SER A 584 49.60 3.02 -14.70
C SER A 584 50.08 2.32 -13.41
N ILE A 585 49.23 2.23 -12.38
CA ILE A 585 49.56 1.63 -11.07
C ILE A 585 49.22 0.13 -10.99
N ILE A 586 48.60 -0.46 -12.03
CA ILE A 586 48.28 -1.89 -12.08
C ILE A 586 49.15 -2.60 -13.13
N PRO A 587 50.37 -3.06 -12.80
CA PRO A 587 51.03 -4.06 -13.60
C PRO A 587 50.52 -5.46 -13.18
N GLN A 588 49.95 -6.18 -14.15
CA GLN A 588 49.68 -7.63 -14.15
C GLN A 588 48.47 -8.15 -13.36
N PHE A 589 47.29 -8.13 -14.00
CA PHE A 589 46.29 -9.18 -13.82
C PHE A 589 46.36 -10.15 -15.01
N HIS A 590 47.03 -11.29 -14.84
CA HIS A 590 46.75 -12.47 -15.64
C HIS A 590 45.40 -13.04 -15.17
N LEU A 591 44.38 -12.94 -16.02
CA LEU A 591 43.12 -13.67 -15.83
C LEU A 591 43.38 -15.18 -15.98
N PRO A 592 42.87 -16.04 -15.08
CA PRO A 592 42.96 -17.49 -15.26
C PRO A 592 42.02 -17.94 -16.39
N THR A 593 42.53 -18.84 -17.22
CA THR A 593 41.81 -19.52 -18.30
C THR A 593 40.67 -20.37 -17.72
N PHE A 594 39.43 -19.97 -17.95
CA PHE A 594 38.26 -20.81 -17.71
C PHE A 594 38.26 -22.00 -18.69
N ARG A 595 38.64 -23.18 -18.21
CA ARG A 595 38.34 -24.45 -18.89
C ARG A 595 36.90 -24.85 -18.58
N PHE A 596 36.01 -24.73 -19.56
CA PHE A 596 34.72 -25.42 -19.54
C PHE A 596 34.94 -26.91 -19.80
N SER A 597 34.86 -27.75 -18.75
CA SER A 597 34.68 -29.19 -18.90
C SER A 597 33.22 -29.49 -19.24
N LYS A 598 32.97 -29.93 -20.48
CA LYS A 598 31.69 -30.50 -20.91
C LYS A 598 31.44 -31.81 -20.17
N THR A 599 30.46 -31.84 -19.27
CA THR A 599 29.78 -33.08 -18.86
C THR A 599 28.45 -33.16 -19.61
N LEU A 600 28.46 -33.82 -20.77
CA LEU A 600 27.26 -34.24 -21.49
C LEU A 600 26.55 -35.33 -20.68
N ARG A 601 25.50 -34.96 -19.94
CA ARG A 601 24.54 -35.92 -19.38
C ARG A 601 23.57 -36.32 -20.50
N LYS A 602 23.67 -37.56 -20.96
CA LYS A 602 22.70 -38.19 -21.87
C LYS A 602 21.32 -38.24 -21.19
N THR A 603 20.38 -37.45 -21.68
CA THR A 603 18.95 -37.63 -21.36
C THR A 603 18.36 -38.58 -22.40
N LYS A 604 17.92 -39.76 -21.95
CA LYS A 604 17.16 -40.74 -22.74
C LYS A 604 15.79 -40.12 -23.07
N MET A 605 15.52 -39.89 -24.35
CA MET A 605 14.16 -39.68 -24.86
C MET A 605 13.41 -41.00 -24.76
N ILE A 606 12.36 -41.04 -23.94
CA ILE A 606 11.35 -42.11 -23.97
C ILE A 606 10.30 -41.66 -24.96
N THR A 607 10.28 -42.33 -26.11
CA THR A 607 9.19 -42.31 -27.09
C THR A 607 7.97 -43.00 -26.48
N GLY A 608 6.90 -42.25 -26.25
CA GLY A 608 5.56 -42.79 -26.02
C GLY A 608 4.76 -42.75 -27.31
N GLU A 609 4.69 -43.88 -28.00
CA GLU A 609 3.66 -44.17 -29.00
C GLU A 609 2.49 -44.85 -28.28
N LYS A 610 1.25 -44.45 -28.67
CA LYS A 610 -0.01 -45.24 -28.65
C LYS A 610 -0.67 -45.47 -27.27
N ASP A 611 -1.98 -45.33 -27.06
CA ASP A 611 -3.17 -45.47 -27.93
C ASP A 611 -4.38 -44.69 -27.36
N SER A 612 -5.39 -44.50 -28.24
CA SER A 612 -6.80 -44.05 -28.03
C SER A 612 -7.10 -42.55 -28.02
#